data_AF-A0A5C6DTC5-F1
#
_entry.id   AF-A0A5C6DTC5-F1
#
_cell.length_a   1.000
_cell.length_b   1.000
_cell.length_c   1.000
_cell.angle_alpha   90.00
_cell.angle_beta   90.00
_cell.angle_gamma   90.00
#
_symmetry.space_group_name_H-M   'P 1'
#
loop_
_entity.id
_entity.type
_entity.pdbx_description
1 polymer ?
#
loop_
_entity_poly.entity_id
_entity_poly.type
_entity_poly.pdbx_seq_one_letter_code
_entity_poly.pdbx_strand_id
1 'polypeptide(L)'
;MNQADYIPVACVNGHSLRAPERSVGRTLPCPVCGEPVVVARPRASVSDTGVMRILGEFVPATASSVPAEFRMPADQPESRPCPVCSCAVSESASVCQACHCYVGKSPDYLRSLMRASSSPVRKE
;
A
#
# COMPACT_ATOMS: atom_id res chain seq x y z
N MET A 1 -42.67 -6.84 -3.01
CA MET A 1 -41.65 -6.60 -4.05
C MET A 1 -40.30 -7.07 -3.53
N ASN A 2 -39.70 -8.12 -4.10
CA ASN A 2 -38.38 -8.62 -3.67
C ASN A 2 -37.27 -7.86 -4.42
N GLN A 3 -36.74 -6.80 -3.83
CA GLN A 3 -35.51 -6.16 -4.32
C GLN A 3 -34.35 -7.02 -3.81
N ALA A 4 -33.85 -7.92 -4.66
CA ALA A 4 -32.64 -8.66 -4.34
C ALA A 4 -31.45 -7.72 -4.55
N ASP A 5 -30.78 -7.35 -3.46
CA ASP A 5 -29.52 -6.61 -3.51
C ASP A 5 -28.43 -7.49 -4.15
N TYR A 6 -27.92 -7.03 -5.30
CA TYR A 6 -26.85 -7.68 -6.03
C TYR A 6 -25.55 -6.90 -5.83
N ILE A 7 -24.48 -7.62 -5.50
CA ILE A 7 -23.13 -7.07 -5.36
C ILE A 7 -22.27 -7.43 -6.58
N PRO A 8 -21.47 -6.48 -7.10
CA PRO A 8 -20.55 -6.76 -8.20
C PRO A 8 -19.36 -7.57 -7.67
N VAL A 9 -19.02 -8.64 -8.39
CA VAL A 9 -17.89 -9.53 -8.06
C VAL A 9 -17.09 -9.79 -9.32
N ALA A 10 -15.77 -9.64 -9.26
CA ALA A 10 -14.88 -9.98 -10.37
C ALA A 10 -14.29 -11.37 -10.17
N CYS A 11 -14.33 -12.19 -11.23
CA CYS A 11 -13.56 -13.42 -11.31
C CYS A 11 -12.07 -13.10 -11.53
N VAL A 12 -11.17 -14.00 -11.10
CA VAL A 12 -9.72 -13.89 -11.34
C VAL A 12 -9.36 -13.78 -12.83
N ASN A 13 -10.19 -14.34 -13.71
CA ASN A 13 -10.04 -14.23 -15.16
C ASN A 13 -10.63 -12.94 -15.75
N GLY A 14 -11.10 -12.00 -14.92
CA GLY A 14 -11.59 -10.68 -15.36
C GLY A 14 -13.09 -10.60 -15.68
N HIS A 15 -13.87 -11.66 -15.47
CA HIS A 15 -15.32 -11.64 -15.70
C HIS A 15 -16.07 -10.89 -14.59
N SER A 16 -16.95 -9.95 -14.97
CA SER A 16 -17.81 -9.22 -14.04
C SER A 16 -19.11 -9.99 -13.79
N LEU A 17 -19.31 -10.41 -12.56
CA LEU A 17 -20.48 -11.17 -12.11
C LEU A 17 -21.31 -10.34 -11.13
N ARG A 18 -22.60 -10.66 -11.03
CA ARG A 18 -23.51 -10.09 -10.02
C ARG A 18 -23.97 -11.20 -9.11
N ALA A 19 -23.54 -11.15 -7.87
CA ALA A 19 -23.88 -12.15 -6.87
C ALA A 19 -24.93 -11.57 -5.91
N PRO A 20 -25.96 -12.34 -5.50
CA PRO A 20 -26.92 -11.85 -4.52
C PRO A 20 -26.26 -11.76 -3.14
N GLU A 21 -26.67 -10.82 -2.29
CA GLU A 21 -26.03 -10.61 -0.98
C GLU A 21 -26.01 -11.87 -0.09
N ARG A 22 -27.00 -12.76 -0.22
CA ARG A 22 -27.03 -14.08 0.46
C ARG A 22 -25.85 -15.01 0.14
N SER A 23 -25.11 -14.72 -0.93
CA SER A 23 -23.94 -15.50 -1.34
C SER A 23 -22.62 -14.93 -0.82
N VAL A 24 -22.66 -13.81 -0.08
CA VAL A 24 -21.48 -13.26 0.61
C VAL A 24 -20.85 -14.31 1.51
N GLY A 25 -19.54 -14.49 1.35
CA GLY A 25 -18.75 -15.50 2.08
C GLY A 25 -18.82 -16.91 1.49
N ARG A 26 -19.60 -17.15 0.44
CA ARG A 26 -19.60 -18.42 -0.30
C ARG A 26 -18.68 -18.34 -1.52
N THR A 27 -18.08 -19.47 -1.84
CA THR A 27 -17.35 -19.68 -3.09
C THR A 27 -18.31 -20.25 -4.12
N LEU A 28 -18.49 -19.55 -5.22
CA LEU A 28 -19.33 -20.01 -6.34
C LEU A 28 -18.48 -20.14 -7.60
N PRO A 29 -18.75 -21.13 -8.46
CA PRO A 29 -18.08 -21.24 -9.73
C PRO A 29 -18.48 -20.09 -10.65
N CYS A 30 -17.51 -19.52 -11.36
CA CYS A 30 -17.78 -18.55 -12.40
C CYS A 30 -18.58 -19.21 -13.54
N PRO A 31 -19.73 -18.65 -13.98
CA PRO A 31 -20.52 -19.23 -15.07
C PRO A 31 -19.82 -19.17 -16.42
N VAL A 32 -18.77 -18.34 -16.56
CA VAL A 32 -18.03 -18.18 -17.82
C VAL A 32 -16.84 -19.13 -17.91
N CYS A 33 -16.08 -19.29 -16.83
CA CYS A 33 -14.81 -20.05 -16.84
C CYS A 33 -14.72 -21.19 -15.82
N GLY A 34 -15.75 -21.41 -15.00
CA GLY A 34 -15.79 -22.48 -13.99
C GLY A 34 -14.96 -22.23 -12.73
N GLU A 35 -13.99 -21.33 -12.77
CA GLU A 35 -13.09 -21.05 -11.65
C GLU A 35 -13.83 -20.59 -10.38
N PRO A 36 -13.43 -21.03 -9.17
CA PRO A 36 -14.03 -20.60 -7.91
C PRO A 36 -13.85 -19.10 -7.66
N VAL A 37 -14.96 -18.41 -7.45
CA VAL A 37 -15.01 -16.98 -7.11
C VAL A 37 -15.58 -16.82 -5.71
N VAL A 38 -14.83 -16.16 -4.84
CA VAL A 38 -15.29 -15.81 -3.49
C VAL A 38 -16.06 -14.49 -3.55
N VAL A 39 -17.31 -14.53 -3.14
CA VAL A 39 -18.16 -13.34 -3.05
C VAL A 39 -17.80 -12.60 -1.76
N ALA A 40 -16.93 -11.60 -1.86
CA ALA A 40 -16.53 -10.79 -0.71
C ALA A 40 -17.62 -9.78 -0.33
N ARG A 41 -17.76 -9.49 0.97
CA ARG A 41 -18.62 -8.39 1.43
C ARG A 41 -17.99 -7.07 0.98
N PRO A 42 -18.77 -6.15 0.37
CA PRO A 42 -18.29 -4.78 0.13
C PRO A 42 -17.83 -4.20 1.47
N ARG A 43 -16.55 -3.81 1.55
CA ARG A 43 -16.06 -3.09 2.74
C ARG A 43 -16.69 -1.71 2.70
N ALA A 44 -17.18 -1.24 3.85
CA ALA A 44 -17.63 0.14 3.98
C ALA A 44 -16.49 1.07 3.54
N SER A 45 -16.78 2.03 2.66
CA SER A 45 -15.81 3.06 2.27
C SER A 45 -15.44 3.84 3.52
N VAL A 46 -14.16 3.80 3.90
CA VAL A 46 -13.68 4.55 5.07
C VAL A 46 -13.66 6.03 4.69
N SER A 47 -14.40 6.87 5.41
CA SER A 47 -14.36 8.32 5.20
C SER A 47 -13.10 8.91 5.81
N ASP A 48 -12.60 10.00 5.24
CA ASP A 48 -11.45 10.76 5.77
C ASP A 48 -11.67 11.17 7.25
N THR A 49 -12.90 11.58 7.59
CA THR A 49 -13.34 11.84 8.98
C THR A 49 -13.26 10.61 9.88
N GLY A 50 -13.44 9.40 9.34
CA GLY A 50 -13.28 8.15 10.07
C GLY A 50 -11.82 7.82 10.34
N VAL A 51 -10.93 8.09 9.38
CA VAL A 51 -9.48 7.92 9.54
C VAL A 51 -8.94 8.88 10.61
N MET A 52 -9.32 10.17 10.58
CA MET A 52 -8.86 11.17 11.55
C MET A 52 -9.25 10.84 13.00
N ARG A 53 -10.41 10.20 13.23
CA ARG A 53 -10.82 9.75 14.58
C ARG A 53 -9.98 8.59 15.10
N ILE A 54 -9.53 7.69 14.22
CA ILE A 54 -8.74 6.52 14.59
C ILE A 54 -7.31 6.93 14.92
N LEU A 55 -6.77 7.93 14.22
CA LEU A 55 -5.39 8.38 14.40
C LEU A 55 -5.17 9.29 15.63
N GLY A 56 -6.24 9.81 16.23
CA GLY A 56 -6.17 10.60 17.47
C GLY A 56 -5.73 12.05 17.26
N GLU A 57 -6.44 12.93 17.98
CA GLU A 57 -6.20 14.37 18.25
C GLU A 57 -5.26 15.12 17.29
N PHE A 58 -5.83 15.60 16.18
CA PHE A 58 -5.26 16.77 15.51
C PHE A 58 -5.48 17.98 16.43
N VAL A 59 -4.42 18.41 17.11
CA VAL A 59 -4.39 19.75 17.73
C VAL A 59 -4.16 20.74 16.58
N PRO A 60 -5.17 21.51 16.14
CA PRO A 60 -4.93 22.57 15.18
C PRO A 60 -3.95 23.56 15.82
N ALA A 61 -2.87 23.87 15.09
CA ALA A 61 -1.79 24.78 15.52
C ALA A 61 -2.23 26.23 15.81
N THR A 62 -3.54 26.51 15.87
CA THR A 62 -4.11 27.82 16.18
C THR A 62 -4.53 27.98 17.64
N ALA A 63 -4.46 26.94 18.48
CA ALA A 63 -4.55 27.09 19.94
C ALA A 63 -3.16 27.41 20.54
N SER A 64 -2.59 28.52 20.09
CA SER A 64 -1.31 29.04 20.55
C SER A 64 -1.49 29.80 21.87
N SER A 65 -1.19 29.13 22.98
CA SER A 65 -0.64 29.77 24.18
C SER A 65 0.12 28.76 25.01
N VAL A 66 1.34 28.43 24.60
CA VAL A 66 2.33 27.78 25.49
C VAL A 66 3.68 28.49 25.32
N PRO A 67 4.43 28.75 26.41
CA PRO A 67 5.59 29.65 26.40
C PRO A 67 6.76 29.10 25.61
N ALA A 68 7.48 30.03 24.98
CA ALA A 68 8.59 29.79 24.07
C ALA A 68 9.87 29.34 24.79
N GLU A 69 9.97 28.10 25.28
CA GLU A 69 11.22 27.63 25.93
C GLU A 69 11.77 26.28 25.47
N PHE A 70 11.09 25.54 24.60
CA PHE A 70 11.67 24.34 23.96
C PHE A 70 11.44 24.34 22.45
N ARG A 71 12.06 25.27 21.74
CA ARG A 71 12.32 25.11 20.29
C ARG A 71 13.35 23.99 20.12
N MET A 72 12.90 22.80 19.74
CA MET A 72 13.81 21.80 19.17
C MET A 72 14.39 22.33 17.85
N PRO A 73 15.65 22.00 17.51
CA PRO A 73 16.28 22.51 16.31
C PRO A 73 15.54 21.99 15.08
N ALA A 74 15.40 22.86 14.08
CA ALA A 74 14.94 22.49 12.75
C ALA A 74 15.94 21.49 12.14
N ASP A 75 15.72 20.20 12.39
CA ASP A 75 16.40 19.11 11.72
C ASP A 75 15.86 19.11 10.27
N GLN A 76 16.63 19.73 9.38
CA GLN A 76 16.30 19.77 7.96
C GLN A 76 16.33 18.32 7.47
N PRO A 77 15.23 17.78 6.92
CA PRO A 77 15.25 16.42 6.42
C PRO A 77 16.24 16.34 5.26
N GLU A 78 17.40 15.73 5.51
CA GLU A 78 18.39 15.47 4.49
C GLU A 78 17.71 14.63 3.40
N SER A 79 17.68 15.17 2.18
CA SER A 79 17.00 14.55 1.04
C SER A 79 18.01 14.18 -0.04
N ARG A 80 17.84 13.00 -0.62
CA ARG A 80 18.69 12.47 -1.70
C ARG A 80 17.92 12.42 -3.02
N PRO A 81 18.57 12.67 -4.17
CA PRO A 81 17.91 12.53 -5.47
C PRO A 81 17.74 11.05 -5.83
N CYS A 82 16.58 10.70 -6.38
CA CYS A 82 16.36 9.37 -6.96
C CYS A 82 17.25 9.16 -8.21
N PRO A 83 17.95 8.01 -8.36
CA PRO A 83 18.81 7.75 -9.52
C PRO A 83 18.03 7.54 -10.83
N VAL A 84 16.71 7.30 -10.76
CA VAL A 84 15.88 7.05 -11.95
C VAL A 84 15.13 8.31 -12.39
N CYS A 85 14.44 8.97 -11.45
CA CYS A 85 13.58 10.11 -11.78
C CYS A 85 14.06 11.46 -11.22
N SER A 86 15.18 11.48 -10.49
CA SER A 86 15.77 12.68 -9.85
C SER A 86 14.92 13.39 -8.79
N CYS A 87 13.69 12.93 -8.51
CA CYS A 87 12.86 13.49 -7.44
C CYS A 87 13.56 13.38 -6.07
N ALA A 88 13.34 14.38 -5.22
CA ALA A 88 13.83 14.38 -3.85
C ALA A 88 13.16 13.27 -3.05
N VAL A 89 13.97 12.42 -2.42
CA VAL A 89 13.53 11.33 -1.54
C VAL A 89 14.12 11.56 -0.16
N SER A 90 13.28 11.47 0.87
CA SER A 90 13.72 11.50 2.27
C SER A 90 14.80 10.44 2.52
N GLU A 91 15.84 10.75 3.29
CA GLU A 91 16.91 9.77 3.56
C GLU A 91 16.39 8.48 4.23
N SER A 92 15.34 8.61 5.04
CA SER A 92 14.63 7.50 5.69
C SER A 92 13.79 6.65 4.73
N ALA A 93 13.48 7.12 3.53
CA ALA A 93 12.66 6.39 2.56
C ALA A 93 13.53 5.47 1.69
N SER A 94 13.27 4.17 1.79
CA SER A 94 13.95 3.14 0.98
C SER A 94 13.44 3.05 -0.46
N VAL A 95 12.29 3.67 -0.75
CA VAL A 95 11.60 3.61 -2.05
C VAL A 95 11.17 5.02 -2.47
N CYS A 96 11.46 5.39 -3.72
CA CYS A 96 10.97 6.63 -4.30
C CYS A 96 9.46 6.56 -4.54
N GLN A 97 8.68 7.51 -4.03
CA GLN A 97 7.22 7.51 -4.20
C GLN A 97 6.77 7.92 -5.62
N ALA A 98 7.65 8.52 -6.43
CA ALA A 98 7.31 8.93 -7.78
C ALA A 98 7.44 7.80 -8.81
N CYS A 99 8.54 7.05 -8.75
CA CYS A 99 8.86 6.00 -9.73
C CYS A 99 8.94 4.59 -9.13
N HIS A 100 8.72 4.45 -7.82
CA HIS A 100 8.80 3.20 -7.08
C HIS A 100 10.15 2.47 -7.17
N CYS A 101 11.22 3.16 -7.54
CA CYS A 101 12.57 2.62 -7.52
C CYS A 101 13.11 2.53 -6.07
N TYR A 102 13.84 1.46 -5.76
CA TYR A 102 14.53 1.30 -4.48
C TYR A 102 15.77 2.19 -4.43
N VAL A 103 15.84 3.07 -3.43
CA VAL A 103 16.93 4.05 -3.23
C VAL A 103 17.66 3.88 -1.89
N GLY A 104 17.30 2.85 -1.11
CA GLY A 104 17.92 2.54 0.17
C GLY A 104 19.27 1.84 0.05
N LYS A 105 20.00 1.76 1.18
CA LYS A 105 21.18 0.89 1.28
C LYS A 105 20.70 -0.56 1.30
N SER A 106 21.09 -1.35 0.30
CA SER A 106 20.77 -2.78 0.29
C SER A 106 21.33 -3.47 1.54
N PRO A 107 20.52 -4.26 2.28
CA PRO A 107 21.01 -5.02 3.42
C PRO A 107 22.04 -6.07 2.98
N ASP A 108 22.94 -6.43 3.89
CA ASP A 108 24.13 -7.23 3.56
C ASP A 108 23.80 -8.59 2.95
N TYR A 109 22.69 -9.21 3.35
CA TYR A 109 22.26 -10.49 2.76
C TYR A 109 21.93 -10.38 1.26
N LEU A 110 21.29 -9.29 0.81
CA LEU A 110 21.03 -9.07 -0.62
C LEU A 110 22.34 -8.84 -1.37
N ARG A 111 23.32 -8.16 -0.75
CA ARG A 111 24.65 -7.98 -1.35
C ARG A 111 25.39 -9.30 -1.52
N SER A 112 25.30 -10.19 -0.53
CA SER A 112 25.89 -11.53 -0.60
C SER A 112 25.29 -12.37 -1.72
N LEU A 113 23.96 -12.32 -1.90
CA LEU A 113 23.28 -13.01 -3.01
C LEU A 113 23.69 -12.47 -4.38
N MET A 114 23.76 -11.15 -4.56
CA MET A 114 24.20 -10.55 -5.82
C MET A 114 25.64 -10.95 -6.17
N ARG A 115 26.54 -11.01 -5.17
CA ARG A 115 27.93 -11.47 -5.38
C ARG A 115 27.98 -12.96 -5.72
N ALA A 116 27.23 -13.81 -5.02
CA ALA A 116 27.16 -15.24 -5.29
C ALA A 116 26.68 -15.54 -6.72
N SER A 117 25.74 -14.75 -7.25
CA SER A 117 25.24 -14.90 -8.62
C SER A 117 26.24 -14.52 -9.73
N SER A 118 27.36 -13.88 -9.36
CA SER A 118 28.41 -13.46 -10.30
C SER A 118 29.61 -14.40 -10.36
N SER A 119 29.60 -15.50 -9.61
CA SER A 119 30.70 -16.48 -9.66
C SER A 119 30.68 -17.25 -10.99
N PRO A 120 31.79 -17.27 -11.76
CA PRO A 120 31.87 -18.06 -12.98
C PRO A 120 31.80 -19.54 -12.62
N VAL A 121 30.89 -20.26 -13.25
CA VAL A 121 30.81 -21.72 -13.24
C VAL A 121 32.17 -22.28 -13.65
N ARG A 122 32.94 -22.83 -12.70
CA ARG A 122 34.07 -23.70 -13.02
C ARG A 122 33.49 -24.97 -13.63
N LYS A 123 33.75 -25.18 -14.92
CA LYS A 123 33.58 -26.48 -15.59
C LYS A 123 34.81 -27.32 -15.22
N GLU A 124 34.61 -28.39 -14.47
CA GLU A 124 35.55 -29.53 -14.39
C GLU A 124 35.14 -30.58 -15.41
#